data_AF-A0AAD6RRD0-F1
#
_entry.id   AF-A0AAD6RRD0-F1
#
_cell.length_a   1.000
_cell.length_b   1.000
_cell.length_c   1.000
_cell.angle_alpha   90.00
_cell.angle_beta   90.00
_cell.angle_gamma   90.00
#
_symmetry.space_group_name_H-M   'P 1'
#
loop_
_entity.id
_entity.type
_entity.pdbx_description
1 polymer ?
#
loop_
_entity_poly.entity_id
_entity_poly.type
_entity_poly.pdbx_seq_one_letter_code
_entity_poly.pdbx_strand_id
1 'polypeptide(L)'
;MDVLQTSFPPSNGTFRSDISTSVMVPLLNFLSSTKSFFFIDAYPYFPWSANPINISLNFALFESNIKYTDPGTGLVYTNLLDQMLDSLVFAMTRLGYPDVRLSIAETGWPNAGDIDEAGANIKNAATYNRNLVRKMTASNPTGTPARPGALIPTFIFALYDENRKTGPGTERHWGLLHPNGTSIYQIDLTGKRASSDYETLPPAQNNVPYKGKLWCIAAPEVNLTELERALTSACNQGNGTCDSLTPGKECYEPLSVTWHASYAFSSYWAKFRSQGANCYFNGLAQQTTSNPSELHDFE
;
A
#
# COMPACT_ATOMS: atom_id res chain seq x y z
N MET A 1 -7.74 3.74 -6.36
CA MET A 1 -7.88 4.86 -7.33
C MET A 1 -8.88 5.85 -6.74
N ASP A 2 -8.39 6.94 -6.15
CA ASP A 2 -9.21 7.86 -5.34
C ASP A 2 -10.24 8.66 -6.17
N VAL A 3 -9.97 8.85 -7.46
CA VAL A 3 -10.83 9.62 -8.37
C VAL A 3 -12.18 8.97 -8.70
N LEU A 4 -12.37 7.68 -8.38
CA LEU A 4 -13.59 6.93 -8.71
C LEU A 4 -14.58 6.87 -7.54
N GLN A 5 -15.86 7.08 -7.82
CA GLN A 5 -16.96 6.85 -6.88
C GLN A 5 -17.30 5.36 -6.77
N THR A 6 -17.31 4.69 -7.91
CA THR A 6 -17.63 3.27 -8.05
C THR A 6 -16.60 2.67 -8.99
N SER A 7 -16.02 1.54 -8.59
CA SER A 7 -14.99 0.84 -9.36
C SER A 7 -15.24 -0.67 -9.42
N PHE A 8 -16.41 -1.15 -8.97
CA PHE A 8 -16.76 -2.55 -9.02
C PHE A 8 -18.29 -2.72 -9.23
N PRO A 9 -18.72 -3.58 -10.17
CA PRO A 9 -17.91 -4.20 -11.22
C PRO A 9 -17.27 -3.12 -12.14
N PRO A 10 -16.19 -3.42 -12.90
CA PRO A 10 -15.53 -2.44 -13.76
C PRO A 10 -16.47 -1.63 -14.64
N SER A 11 -17.47 -2.27 -15.23
CA SER A 11 -18.49 -1.62 -16.08
C SER A 11 -19.29 -0.52 -15.37
N ASN A 12 -19.38 -0.55 -14.04
CA ASN A 12 -19.99 0.49 -13.22
C ASN A 12 -19.04 1.63 -12.83
N GLY A 13 -17.81 1.60 -13.36
CA GLY A 13 -16.82 2.65 -13.21
C GLY A 13 -17.40 4.05 -13.41
N THR A 14 -17.30 4.91 -12.40
CA THR A 14 -17.72 6.33 -12.44
C THR A 14 -16.76 7.19 -11.63
N PHE A 15 -16.49 8.41 -12.09
CA PHE A 15 -15.75 9.40 -11.30
C PHE A 15 -16.59 9.91 -10.11
N ARG A 16 -15.92 10.34 -9.03
CA ARG A 16 -16.61 11.00 -7.91
C ARG A 16 -17.41 12.21 -8.40
N SER A 17 -18.64 12.36 -7.87
CA SER A 17 -19.58 13.36 -8.34
C SER A 17 -19.10 14.80 -8.10
N ASP A 18 -18.31 15.02 -7.05
CA ASP A 18 -17.70 16.30 -6.68
C ASP A 18 -16.64 16.80 -7.69
N ILE A 19 -16.01 15.88 -8.44
CA ILE A 19 -14.94 16.22 -9.42
C ILE A 19 -15.32 15.90 -10.87
N SER A 20 -16.35 15.08 -11.10
CA SER A 20 -16.69 14.54 -12.42
C SER A 20 -16.88 15.63 -13.48
N THR A 21 -17.74 16.62 -13.21
CA THR A 21 -18.00 17.71 -14.17
C THR A 21 -16.98 18.83 -14.09
N SER A 22 -16.59 19.23 -12.89
CA SER A 22 -15.75 20.41 -12.63
C SER A 22 -14.28 20.20 -12.99
N VAL A 23 -13.77 18.97 -12.87
CA VAL A 23 -12.36 18.64 -13.06
C VAL A 23 -12.18 17.63 -14.18
N MET A 24 -12.90 16.50 -14.15
CA MET A 24 -12.64 15.38 -15.06
C MET A 24 -13.06 15.69 -16.50
N VAL A 25 -14.23 16.29 -16.74
CA VAL A 25 -14.65 16.65 -18.11
C VAL A 25 -13.66 17.61 -18.79
N PRO A 26 -13.26 18.75 -18.21
CA PRO A 26 -12.26 19.64 -18.83
C PRO A 26 -10.91 18.96 -19.06
N LEU A 27 -10.44 18.16 -18.10
CA LEU A 27 -9.19 17.39 -18.23
C LEU A 27 -9.27 16.40 -19.38
N LEU A 28 -10.31 15.55 -19.43
CA LEU A 28 -10.48 14.55 -20.47
C LEU A 28 -10.66 15.18 -21.86
N ASN A 29 -11.34 16.33 -21.95
CA ASN A 29 -11.42 17.11 -23.18
C ASN A 29 -10.03 17.56 -23.67
N PHE A 30 -9.22 18.10 -22.77
CA PHE A 30 -7.86 18.50 -23.10
C PHE A 30 -7.00 17.31 -23.54
N LEU A 31 -7.04 16.20 -22.79
CA LEU A 31 -6.28 14.99 -23.12
C LEU A 31 -6.72 14.39 -24.46
N SER A 32 -8.02 14.36 -24.75
CA SER A 32 -8.55 13.89 -26.02
C SER A 32 -8.09 14.75 -27.19
N SER A 33 -8.23 16.08 -27.09
CA SER A 33 -7.85 17.03 -28.15
C SER A 33 -6.35 17.05 -28.47
N THR A 34 -5.51 16.85 -27.45
CA THR A 34 -4.05 16.79 -27.56
C THR A 34 -3.54 15.37 -27.83
N LYS A 35 -4.43 14.38 -27.86
CA LYS A 35 -4.11 12.95 -27.90
C LYS A 35 -3.17 12.54 -26.77
N SER A 36 -3.21 13.17 -25.61
CA SER A 36 -2.33 12.85 -24.48
C SER A 36 -2.80 11.62 -23.69
N PHE A 37 -2.14 11.33 -22.57
CA PHE A 37 -2.45 10.22 -21.66
C PHE A 37 -3.08 10.74 -20.37
N PHE A 38 -4.05 10.00 -19.84
CA PHE A 38 -4.47 10.10 -18.46
C PHE A 38 -3.51 9.27 -17.61
N PHE A 39 -2.76 9.93 -16.73
CA PHE A 39 -1.84 9.28 -15.79
C PHE A 39 -2.59 8.90 -14.52
N ILE A 40 -2.40 7.66 -14.04
CA ILE A 40 -3.06 7.15 -12.84
C ILE A 40 -2.10 6.32 -12.00
N ASP A 41 -2.20 6.47 -10.68
CA ASP A 41 -1.56 5.59 -9.72
C ASP A 41 -2.49 4.42 -9.40
N ALA A 42 -2.04 3.21 -9.71
CA ALA A 42 -2.85 2.01 -9.69
C ALA A 42 -2.14 0.88 -8.94
N TYR A 43 -2.47 0.73 -7.66
CA TYR A 43 -1.85 -0.26 -6.77
C TYR A 43 -2.84 -1.38 -6.40
N PRO A 44 -2.71 -2.60 -6.96
CA PRO A 44 -3.48 -3.76 -6.54
C PRO A 44 -3.27 -4.16 -5.07
N TYR A 45 -2.13 -3.78 -4.48
CA TYR A 45 -1.81 -4.04 -3.07
C TYR A 45 -2.90 -3.50 -2.13
N PHE A 46 -3.27 -2.22 -2.22
CA PHE A 46 -4.19 -1.59 -1.27
C PHE A 46 -5.61 -2.19 -1.23
N PRO A 47 -6.33 -2.40 -2.36
CA PRO A 47 -7.63 -3.07 -2.30
C PRO A 47 -7.50 -4.51 -1.79
N TRP A 48 -6.43 -5.22 -2.17
CA TRP A 48 -6.18 -6.57 -1.67
C TRP A 48 -5.94 -6.57 -0.15
N SER A 49 -5.06 -5.72 0.37
CA SER A 49 -4.72 -5.68 1.81
C SER A 49 -5.88 -5.21 2.68
N ALA A 50 -6.78 -4.37 2.14
CA ALA A 50 -8.02 -3.98 2.80
C ALA A 50 -9.08 -5.09 2.83
N ASN A 51 -9.05 -6.03 1.87
CA ASN A 51 -10.02 -7.12 1.79
C ASN A 51 -9.40 -8.46 1.34
N PRO A 52 -8.41 -8.99 2.09
CA PRO A 52 -7.61 -10.14 1.64
C PRO A 52 -8.37 -11.47 1.73
N ILE A 53 -9.56 -11.46 2.35
CA ILE A 53 -10.47 -12.61 2.43
C ILE A 53 -11.22 -12.79 1.11
N ASN A 54 -11.69 -11.70 0.50
CA ASN A 54 -12.54 -11.77 -0.69
C ASN A 54 -11.77 -11.47 -1.98
N ILE A 55 -10.64 -10.77 -1.89
CA ILE A 55 -9.76 -10.52 -3.03
C ILE A 55 -8.60 -11.52 -2.96
N SER A 56 -8.53 -12.40 -3.95
CA SER A 56 -7.46 -13.39 -4.02
C SER A 56 -6.10 -12.71 -4.21
N LEU A 57 -5.12 -13.07 -3.37
CA LEU A 57 -3.74 -12.60 -3.52
C LEU A 57 -3.18 -12.97 -4.89
N ASN A 58 -3.40 -14.21 -5.36
CA ASN A 58 -2.94 -14.66 -6.66
C ASN A 58 -3.53 -13.81 -7.81
N PHE A 59 -4.77 -13.33 -7.67
CA PHE A 59 -5.39 -12.45 -8.65
C PHE A 59 -4.75 -11.05 -8.65
N ALA A 60 -4.36 -10.54 -7.47
CA ALA A 60 -3.62 -9.29 -7.35
C ALA A 60 -2.16 -9.39 -7.86
N LEU A 61 -1.55 -10.59 -7.76
CA LEU A 61 -0.17 -10.88 -8.14
C LEU A 61 0.01 -11.39 -9.59
N PHE A 62 -1.04 -11.45 -10.40
CA PHE A 62 -1.02 -12.04 -11.76
C PHE A 62 -0.68 -13.55 -11.83
N GLU A 63 -0.88 -14.30 -10.74
CA GLU A 63 -0.58 -15.74 -10.66
C GLU A 63 -1.84 -16.63 -10.73
N SER A 64 -3.02 -16.03 -10.93
CA SER A 64 -4.27 -16.74 -10.77
C SER A 64 -4.78 -17.40 -12.05
N ASN A 65 -5.31 -18.62 -11.89
CA ASN A 65 -6.24 -19.22 -12.85
C ASN A 65 -7.69 -18.74 -12.62
N ILE A 66 -7.94 -17.96 -11.57
CA ILE A 66 -9.25 -17.38 -11.27
C ILE A 66 -9.57 -16.34 -12.33
N LYS A 67 -10.81 -16.41 -12.82
CA LYS A 67 -11.38 -15.47 -13.77
C LYS A 67 -12.53 -14.76 -13.08
N TYR A 68 -12.57 -13.44 -13.21
CA TYR A 68 -13.73 -12.64 -12.87
C TYR A 68 -14.42 -12.20 -14.15
N THR A 69 -15.70 -12.51 -14.30
CA THR A 69 -16.51 -12.03 -15.42
C THR A 69 -17.32 -10.83 -14.98
N ASP A 70 -17.12 -9.69 -15.62
CA ASP A 70 -17.91 -8.49 -15.38
C ASP A 70 -19.36 -8.72 -15.86
N PRO A 71 -20.37 -8.59 -14.98
CA PRO A 71 -21.75 -8.92 -15.32
C PRO A 71 -22.41 -7.92 -16.29
N GLY A 72 -21.88 -6.69 -16.40
CA GLY A 72 -22.43 -5.66 -17.26
C GLY A 72 -21.94 -5.77 -18.72
N THR A 73 -20.74 -6.31 -18.93
CA THR A 73 -20.07 -6.32 -20.24
C THR A 73 -19.68 -7.72 -20.72
N GLY A 74 -19.66 -8.71 -19.83
CA GLY A 74 -19.15 -10.05 -20.11
C GLY A 74 -17.62 -10.13 -20.23
N LEU A 75 -16.90 -9.03 -20.02
CA LEU A 75 -15.44 -9.01 -20.05
C LEU A 75 -14.85 -9.87 -18.94
N VAL A 76 -13.81 -10.61 -19.27
CA VAL A 76 -13.15 -11.54 -18.35
C VAL A 76 -11.80 -10.99 -17.92
N TYR A 77 -11.65 -10.81 -16.61
CA TYR A 77 -10.44 -10.33 -15.96
C TYR A 77 -9.71 -11.50 -15.32
N THR A 78 -8.39 -11.56 -15.52
CA THR A 78 -7.49 -12.58 -14.94
C THR A 78 -6.56 -12.02 -13.89
N ASN A 79 -6.54 -10.70 -13.70
CA ASN A 79 -5.78 -10.02 -12.66
C ASN A 79 -6.49 -8.73 -12.21
N LEU A 80 -6.15 -8.29 -11.00
CA LEU A 80 -6.76 -7.13 -10.36
C LEU A 80 -6.37 -5.80 -11.03
N LEU A 81 -5.14 -5.68 -11.57
CA LEU A 81 -4.70 -4.45 -12.21
C LEU A 81 -5.57 -4.13 -13.44
N ASP A 82 -5.81 -5.10 -14.31
CA ASP A 82 -6.67 -4.91 -15.49
C ASP A 82 -8.11 -4.54 -15.09
N GLN A 83 -8.63 -5.15 -14.02
CA GLN A 83 -9.95 -4.82 -13.46
C GLN A 83 -10.03 -3.37 -12.97
N MET A 84 -8.97 -2.91 -12.28
CA MET A 84 -8.85 -1.53 -11.82
C MET A 84 -8.77 -0.56 -13.01
N LEU A 85 -7.88 -0.80 -13.97
CA LEU A 85 -7.71 0.08 -15.12
C LEU A 85 -9.00 0.21 -15.95
N ASP A 86 -9.71 -0.90 -16.17
CA ASP A 86 -10.95 -0.84 -16.95
C ASP A 86 -12.08 -0.13 -16.22
N SER A 87 -12.08 -0.13 -14.88
CA SER A 87 -13.02 0.71 -14.11
C SER A 87 -12.84 2.20 -14.44
N LEU A 88 -11.60 2.65 -14.62
CA LEU A 88 -11.30 4.01 -15.07
C LEU A 88 -11.67 4.21 -16.55
N VAL A 89 -11.42 3.22 -17.42
CA VAL A 89 -11.85 3.27 -18.83
C VAL A 89 -13.36 3.45 -18.96
N PHE A 90 -14.15 2.69 -18.21
CA PHE A 90 -15.61 2.84 -18.20
C PHE A 90 -16.05 4.18 -17.63
N ALA A 91 -15.38 4.70 -16.60
CA ALA A 91 -15.66 6.04 -16.07
C ALA A 91 -15.43 7.14 -17.12
N MET A 92 -14.32 7.09 -17.86
CA MET A 92 -14.03 8.04 -18.96
C MET A 92 -15.02 7.89 -20.12
N THR A 93 -15.38 6.65 -20.47
CA THR A 93 -16.35 6.35 -21.53
C THR A 93 -17.73 6.95 -21.21
N ARG A 94 -18.18 6.87 -19.95
CA ARG A 94 -19.45 7.49 -19.50
C ARG A 94 -19.47 9.01 -19.63
N LEU A 95 -18.31 9.65 -19.57
CA LEU A 95 -18.17 11.09 -19.79
C LEU A 95 -17.99 11.46 -21.28
N GLY A 96 -18.04 10.48 -22.20
CA GLY A 96 -17.91 10.70 -23.64
C GLY A 96 -16.47 10.65 -24.16
N TYR A 97 -15.52 10.12 -23.38
CA TYR A 97 -14.10 10.07 -23.72
C TYR A 97 -13.53 8.64 -23.78
N PRO A 98 -14.08 7.75 -24.63
CA PRO A 98 -13.67 6.34 -24.67
C PRO A 98 -12.23 6.13 -25.15
N ASP A 99 -11.67 7.08 -25.91
CA ASP A 99 -10.37 6.94 -26.59
C ASP A 99 -9.19 7.59 -25.84
N VAL A 100 -9.42 8.26 -24.71
CA VAL A 100 -8.32 8.87 -23.93
C VAL A 100 -7.39 7.78 -23.42
N ARG A 101 -6.12 7.84 -23.81
CA ARG A 101 -5.11 6.81 -23.52
C ARG A 101 -4.74 6.79 -22.03
N LEU A 102 -4.31 5.64 -21.52
CA LEU A 102 -3.89 5.48 -20.13
C LEU A 102 -2.37 5.33 -20.01
N SER A 103 -1.80 5.92 -18.96
CA SER A 103 -0.47 5.60 -18.46
C SER A 103 -0.55 5.37 -16.96
N ILE A 104 0.18 4.38 -16.46
CA ILE A 104 0.30 4.13 -15.02
C ILE A 104 1.49 4.95 -14.53
N ALA A 105 1.21 6.02 -13.78
CA ALA A 105 2.24 6.88 -13.18
C ALA A 105 2.95 6.17 -12.03
N GLU A 106 2.21 5.41 -11.23
CA GLU A 106 2.78 4.62 -10.15
C GLU A 106 2.03 3.30 -9.95
N THR A 107 2.80 2.24 -9.75
CA THR A 107 2.29 0.94 -9.31
C THR A 107 3.43 0.12 -8.72
N GLY A 108 3.13 -0.80 -7.81
CA GLY A 108 4.14 -1.61 -7.16
C GLY A 108 3.53 -2.50 -6.09
N TRP A 109 4.41 -3.07 -5.26
CA TRP A 109 4.02 -3.87 -4.10
C TRP A 109 5.11 -3.77 -3.02
N PRO A 110 4.75 -3.57 -1.74
CA PRO A 110 5.73 -3.30 -0.70
C PRO A 110 6.50 -4.57 -0.30
N ASN A 111 7.80 -4.42 -0.04
CA ASN A 111 8.72 -5.51 0.28
C ASN A 111 8.82 -5.81 1.79
N ALA A 112 8.33 -4.90 2.64
CA ALA A 112 8.25 -5.04 4.09
C ALA A 112 7.21 -4.04 4.64
N GLY A 113 6.89 -4.16 5.93
CA GLY A 113 5.90 -3.34 6.60
C GLY A 113 5.82 -3.63 8.10
N ASP A 114 4.89 -2.97 8.77
CA ASP A 114 4.50 -3.22 10.15
C ASP A 114 3.83 -4.60 10.29
N ILE A 115 3.68 -5.10 11.53
CA ILE A 115 3.25 -6.48 11.80
C ILE A 115 1.83 -6.77 11.27
N ASP A 116 0.94 -5.78 11.29
CA ASP A 116 -0.42 -5.91 10.75
C ASP A 116 -0.57 -5.59 9.26
N GLU A 117 0.51 -5.24 8.56
CA GLU A 117 0.48 -4.97 7.12
C GLU A 117 0.68 -6.25 6.31
N ALA A 118 -0.39 -7.02 6.21
CA ALA A 118 -0.39 -8.29 5.49
C ALA A 118 0.13 -8.16 4.05
N GLY A 119 0.88 -9.18 3.61
CA GLY A 119 1.42 -9.36 2.27
C GLY A 119 2.53 -8.41 1.86
N ALA A 120 2.94 -7.47 2.72
CA ALA A 120 4.14 -6.67 2.53
C ALA A 120 5.37 -7.54 2.81
N ASN A 121 5.93 -8.16 1.78
CA ASN A 121 7.10 -9.03 1.87
C ASN A 121 7.82 -9.12 0.52
N ILE A 122 9.12 -9.45 0.58
CA ILE A 122 10.01 -9.57 -0.59
C ILE A 122 9.44 -10.50 -1.67
N LYS A 123 8.83 -11.62 -1.28
CA LYS A 123 8.29 -12.61 -2.23
C LYS A 123 7.17 -12.01 -3.08
N ASN A 124 6.17 -11.43 -2.45
CA ASN A 124 5.04 -10.83 -3.16
C ASN A 124 5.48 -9.60 -3.96
N ALA A 125 6.39 -8.78 -3.42
CA ALA A 125 6.92 -7.61 -4.11
C ALA A 125 7.62 -8.00 -5.43
N ALA A 126 8.52 -8.97 -5.35
CA ALA A 126 9.19 -9.52 -6.52
C ALA A 126 8.21 -10.16 -7.51
N THR A 127 7.25 -10.97 -7.02
CA THR A 127 6.23 -11.60 -7.87
C THR A 127 5.42 -10.55 -8.64
N TYR A 128 4.89 -9.55 -7.94
CA TYR A 128 4.09 -8.49 -8.56
C TYR A 128 4.89 -7.76 -9.64
N ASN A 129 6.05 -7.22 -9.28
CA ASN A 129 6.84 -6.38 -10.20
C ASN A 129 7.40 -7.19 -11.37
N ARG A 130 7.84 -8.44 -11.17
CA ARG A 130 8.29 -9.30 -12.28
C ARG A 130 7.15 -9.65 -13.25
N ASN A 131 5.96 -9.95 -12.72
CA ASN A 131 4.79 -10.27 -13.54
C ASN A 131 4.27 -9.04 -14.29
N LEU A 132 4.29 -7.88 -13.63
CA LEU A 132 3.98 -6.60 -14.25
C LEU A 132 4.92 -6.30 -15.42
N VAL A 133 6.24 -6.38 -15.21
CA VAL A 133 7.22 -6.17 -16.28
C VAL A 133 6.95 -7.13 -17.44
N ARG A 134 6.79 -8.42 -17.17
CA ARG A 134 6.50 -9.42 -18.22
C ARG A 134 5.23 -9.08 -19.01
N LYS A 135 4.18 -8.60 -18.36
CA LYS A 135 2.94 -8.16 -19.04
C LYS A 135 3.19 -6.91 -19.89
N MET A 136 3.87 -5.90 -19.35
CA MET A 136 4.01 -4.59 -19.99
C MET A 136 5.08 -4.54 -21.07
N THR A 137 6.08 -5.44 -21.05
CA THR A 137 7.15 -5.51 -22.06
C THR A 137 6.96 -6.64 -23.08
N ALA A 138 5.83 -7.36 -23.03
CA ALA A 138 5.51 -8.38 -24.01
C ALA A 138 5.50 -7.81 -25.44
N SER A 139 6.14 -8.50 -26.39
CA SER A 139 6.24 -8.06 -27.79
C SER A 139 4.88 -7.82 -28.45
N ASN A 140 3.87 -8.57 -28.02
CA ASN A 140 2.47 -8.34 -28.36
C ASN A 140 1.76 -7.82 -27.12
N PRO A 141 1.46 -6.51 -27.05
CA PRO A 141 0.78 -5.93 -25.89
C PRO A 141 -0.59 -6.57 -25.73
N THR A 142 -0.87 -7.15 -24.57
CA THR A 142 -2.21 -7.68 -24.28
C THR A 142 -3.22 -6.56 -24.06
N GLY A 143 -2.79 -5.42 -23.51
CA GLY A 143 -3.67 -4.37 -23.02
C GLY A 143 -4.51 -4.85 -21.84
N THR A 144 -5.74 -4.34 -21.74
CA THR A 144 -6.77 -4.77 -20.78
C THR A 144 -7.96 -5.37 -21.53
N PRO A 145 -8.90 -6.09 -20.87
CA PRO A 145 -10.09 -6.62 -21.53
C PRO A 145 -10.93 -5.57 -22.29
N ALA A 146 -11.10 -4.35 -21.75
CA ALA A 146 -11.84 -3.28 -22.43
C ALA A 146 -11.00 -2.55 -23.50
N ARG A 147 -9.67 -2.70 -23.46
CA ARG A 147 -8.73 -2.09 -24.42
C ARG A 147 -7.68 -3.11 -24.88
N PRO A 148 -8.09 -4.16 -25.62
CA PRO A 148 -7.17 -5.19 -26.06
C PRO A 148 -6.12 -4.59 -26.99
N GLY A 149 -4.85 -5.00 -26.84
CA GLY A 149 -3.76 -4.48 -27.68
C GLY A 149 -3.21 -3.11 -27.27
N ALA A 150 -3.81 -2.43 -26.30
CA ALA A 150 -3.38 -1.09 -25.91
C ALA A 150 -2.00 -1.13 -25.23
N LEU A 151 -1.11 -0.24 -25.68
CA LEU A 151 0.14 0.08 -25.00
C LEU A 151 -0.16 1.00 -23.82
N ILE A 152 0.26 0.59 -22.62
CA ILE A 152 0.06 1.33 -21.37
C ILE A 152 1.45 1.60 -20.78
N PRO A 153 2.05 2.77 -21.04
CA PRO A 153 3.30 3.15 -20.41
C PRO A 153 3.14 3.08 -18.89
N THR A 154 4.07 2.39 -18.22
CA THR A 154 3.93 1.99 -16.81
C THR A 154 5.23 2.28 -16.07
N PHE A 155 5.12 2.97 -14.95
CA PHE A 155 6.24 3.29 -14.07
C PHE A 155 6.07 2.51 -12.75
N ILE A 156 7.13 1.78 -12.38
CA ILE A 156 7.17 1.04 -11.12
C ILE A 156 7.57 2.00 -10.00
N PHE A 157 6.73 2.07 -8.98
CA PHE A 157 7.01 2.74 -7.73
C PHE A 157 7.63 1.73 -6.75
N ALA A 158 8.87 1.88 -6.31
CA ALA A 158 9.84 2.94 -6.65
C ALA A 158 11.26 2.38 -6.81
N LEU A 159 12.23 3.23 -7.19
CA LEU A 159 13.61 2.78 -7.35
C LEU A 159 14.25 2.37 -6.01
N TYR A 160 14.05 3.15 -4.95
CA TYR A 160 14.64 2.94 -3.64
C TYR A 160 13.59 2.81 -2.54
N ASP A 161 13.93 2.11 -1.46
CA ASP A 161 13.25 2.28 -0.18
C ASP A 161 13.50 3.70 0.35
N GLU A 162 12.43 4.42 0.70
CA GLU A 162 12.46 5.83 1.09
C GLU A 162 12.21 6.00 2.59
N ASN A 163 13.28 5.88 3.39
CA ASN A 163 13.22 5.81 4.85
C ASN A 163 12.65 7.05 5.57
N ARG A 164 12.46 8.18 4.88
CA ARG A 164 11.85 9.41 5.42
C ARG A 164 10.34 9.52 5.14
N LYS A 165 9.73 8.53 4.46
CA LYS A 165 8.29 8.54 4.24
C LYS A 165 7.54 8.32 5.55
N THR A 166 6.62 9.24 5.82
CA THR A 166 5.66 9.16 6.92
C THR A 166 4.50 8.24 6.56
N GLY A 167 3.78 7.75 7.58
CA GLY A 167 2.60 6.91 7.39
C GLY A 167 2.87 5.46 7.79
N PRO A 168 2.05 4.52 7.29
CA PRO A 168 2.18 3.09 7.58
C PRO A 168 3.58 2.52 7.29
N GLY A 169 3.95 1.41 7.94
CA GLY A 169 5.16 0.61 7.69
C GLY A 169 5.61 0.56 6.24
N THR A 170 4.68 0.11 5.41
CA THR A 170 4.83 -0.14 3.98
C THR A 170 5.36 1.06 3.19
N GLU A 171 5.04 2.29 3.58
CA GLU A 171 5.46 3.50 2.85
C GLU A 171 6.97 3.61 2.69
N ARG A 172 7.76 3.01 3.59
CA ARG A 172 9.23 3.04 3.54
C ARG A 172 9.83 1.89 2.73
N HIS A 173 9.01 1.01 2.17
CA HIS A 173 9.41 -0.29 1.64
C HIS A 173 8.82 -0.62 0.27
N TRP A 174 8.86 0.31 -0.69
CA TRP A 174 8.39 0.08 -2.07
C TRP A 174 9.51 -0.08 -3.09
N GLY A 175 10.77 -0.01 -2.65
CA GLY A 175 11.93 0.00 -3.52
C GLY A 175 12.15 -1.29 -4.30
N LEU A 176 12.81 -1.15 -5.44
CA LEU A 176 13.53 -2.24 -6.10
C LEU A 176 14.93 -2.43 -5.46
N LEU A 177 15.48 -1.35 -4.91
CA LEU A 177 16.82 -1.28 -4.32
C LEU A 177 16.77 -0.78 -2.87
N HIS A 178 17.70 -1.26 -2.06
CA HIS A 178 18.03 -0.63 -0.79
C HIS A 178 18.73 0.72 -1.01
N PRO A 179 18.78 1.62 -0.01
CA PRO A 179 19.47 2.92 -0.14
C PRO A 179 20.96 2.84 -0.48
N ASN A 180 21.61 1.70 -0.19
CA ASN A 180 23.01 1.44 -0.54
C ASN A 180 23.19 0.98 -2.01
N GLY A 181 22.11 0.87 -2.78
CA GLY A 181 22.11 0.44 -4.19
C GLY A 181 22.04 -1.07 -4.42
N THR A 182 22.08 -1.91 -3.36
CA THR A 182 21.90 -3.36 -3.53
C THR A 182 20.43 -3.70 -3.79
N SER A 183 20.17 -4.68 -4.65
CA SER A 183 18.80 -5.10 -4.94
C SER A 183 18.12 -5.72 -3.73
N ILE A 184 16.86 -5.36 -3.50
CA ILE A 184 16.00 -6.04 -2.52
C ILE A 184 15.62 -7.43 -3.04
N TYR A 185 15.36 -7.51 -4.35
CA TYR A 185 15.18 -8.72 -5.12
C TYR A 185 15.63 -8.48 -6.56
N GLN A 186 16.10 -9.53 -7.24
CA GLN A 186 16.51 -9.41 -8.64
C GLN A 186 15.29 -9.12 -9.53
N ILE A 187 15.43 -8.21 -10.49
CA ILE A 187 14.42 -7.88 -11.50
C ILE A 187 15.11 -7.56 -12.83
N ASP A 188 14.58 -8.10 -13.93
CA ASP A 188 14.98 -7.76 -15.30
C ASP A 188 13.87 -6.90 -15.93
N LEU A 189 14.12 -5.59 -16.06
CA LEU A 189 13.16 -4.63 -16.62
C LEU A 189 12.94 -4.81 -18.13
N THR A 190 13.73 -5.64 -18.82
CA THR A 190 13.46 -5.98 -20.22
C THR A 190 12.37 -7.05 -20.36
N GLY A 191 12.07 -7.79 -19.27
CA GLY A 191 11.10 -8.87 -19.24
C GLY A 191 11.52 -10.12 -20.02
N LYS A 192 12.81 -10.27 -20.32
CA LYS A 192 13.35 -11.40 -21.12
C LYS A 192 13.82 -12.56 -20.26
N ARG A 193 14.19 -12.30 -19.01
CA ARG A 193 14.65 -13.33 -18.06
C ARG A 193 13.51 -14.28 -17.68
N ALA A 194 13.75 -15.58 -17.75
CA ALA A 194 12.75 -16.57 -17.36
C ALA A 194 12.58 -16.59 -15.82
N SER A 195 11.39 -16.98 -15.36
CA SER A 195 11.09 -17.03 -13.92
C SER A 195 11.98 -18.01 -13.17
N SER A 196 12.41 -19.10 -13.82
CA SER A 196 13.33 -20.12 -13.30
C SER A 196 14.74 -19.61 -13.04
N ASP A 197 15.13 -18.52 -13.71
CA ASP A 197 16.51 -18.04 -13.66
C ASP A 197 16.75 -17.12 -12.46
N TYR A 198 15.69 -16.67 -11.78
CA TYR A 198 15.80 -15.87 -10.57
C TYR A 198 16.17 -16.74 -9.37
N GLU A 199 16.94 -16.16 -8.46
CA GLU A 199 17.24 -16.79 -7.18
C GLU A 199 15.97 -17.06 -6.35
N THR A 200 16.06 -18.08 -5.50
CA THR A 200 14.98 -18.43 -4.59
C THR A 200 14.78 -17.31 -3.58
N LEU A 201 13.54 -16.82 -3.48
CA LEU A 201 13.17 -15.76 -2.55
C LEU A 201 12.81 -16.34 -1.17
N PRO A 202 12.99 -15.57 -0.08
CA PRO A 202 12.45 -15.93 1.22
C PRO A 202 10.96 -16.27 1.15
N PRO A 203 10.47 -17.28 1.89
CA PRO A 203 9.05 -17.58 1.92
C PRO A 203 8.26 -16.40 2.50
N ALA A 204 7.09 -16.12 1.94
CA ALA A 204 6.17 -15.12 2.49
C ALA A 204 5.63 -15.60 3.84
N GLN A 205 5.71 -14.76 4.88
CA GLN A 205 5.32 -15.11 6.25
C GLN A 205 4.03 -14.41 6.71
N ASN A 206 3.56 -13.38 6.00
CA ASN A 206 2.46 -12.50 6.41
C ASN A 206 1.35 -12.36 5.37
N ASN A 207 1.10 -13.38 4.53
CA ASN A 207 0.04 -13.32 3.51
C ASN A 207 -1.41 -13.39 4.06
N VAL A 208 -1.56 -13.41 5.38
CA VAL A 208 -2.84 -13.41 6.07
C VAL A 208 -2.87 -12.26 7.07
N PRO A 209 -4.03 -11.63 7.31
CA PRO A 209 -4.16 -10.61 8.35
C PRO A 209 -3.68 -11.13 9.72
N TYR A 210 -2.92 -10.30 10.41
CA TYR A 210 -2.53 -10.58 11.79
C TYR A 210 -3.78 -10.58 12.70
N LYS A 211 -3.91 -11.61 13.54
CA LYS A 211 -5.08 -11.80 14.42
C LYS A 211 -4.78 -11.61 15.91
N GLY A 212 -3.51 -11.42 16.28
CA GLY A 212 -3.11 -11.24 17.67
C GLY A 212 -3.30 -9.81 18.17
N LYS A 213 -2.88 -9.57 19.40
CA LYS A 213 -2.78 -8.21 19.96
C LYS A 213 -1.46 -7.57 19.51
N LEU A 214 -1.51 -6.26 19.26
CA LEU A 214 -0.36 -5.46 18.94
C LEU A 214 -0.30 -4.25 19.86
N TRP A 215 0.91 -3.86 20.19
CA TRP A 215 1.22 -2.63 20.92
C TRP A 215 2.16 -1.78 20.10
N CYS A 216 2.12 -0.47 20.33
CA CYS A 216 3.03 0.49 19.73
C CYS A 216 3.99 0.99 20.81
N ILE A 217 5.23 0.52 20.78
CA ILE A 217 6.22 0.81 21.82
C ILE A 217 7.29 1.75 21.29
N ALA A 218 8.05 2.39 22.19
CA ALA A 218 9.25 3.11 21.79
C ALA A 218 10.22 2.16 21.09
N ALA A 219 10.79 2.61 19.97
CA ALA A 219 11.81 1.85 19.25
C ALA A 219 13.12 1.82 20.07
N PRO A 220 13.97 0.79 19.88
CA PRO A 220 15.28 0.73 20.54
C PRO A 220 16.20 1.84 20.03
N GLU A 221 17.16 2.24 20.88
CA GLU A 221 18.26 3.16 20.51
C GLU A 221 17.82 4.54 19.95
N VAL A 222 16.65 5.03 20.38
CA VAL A 222 16.12 6.34 19.96
C VAL A 222 16.72 7.51 20.74
N ASN A 223 16.67 8.70 20.14
CA ASN A 223 17.06 9.94 20.83
C ASN A 223 16.04 10.28 21.94
N LEU A 224 16.46 10.24 23.20
CA LEU A 224 15.58 10.46 24.36
C LEU A 224 14.92 11.85 24.36
N THR A 225 15.59 12.89 23.87
CA THR A 225 14.99 14.23 23.80
C THR A 225 13.89 14.30 22.75
N GLU A 226 14.05 13.61 21.62
CA GLU A 226 12.97 13.50 20.63
C GLU A 226 11.83 12.62 21.14
N LEU A 227 12.15 11.54 21.85
CA LEU A 227 11.19 10.66 22.48
C LEU A 227 10.32 11.38 23.51
N GLU A 228 10.92 12.22 24.36
CA GLU A 228 10.20 13.04 25.35
C GLU A 228 9.24 14.04 24.69
N ARG A 229 9.64 14.65 23.57
CA ARG A 229 8.75 15.53 22.79
C ARG A 229 7.59 14.74 22.17
N ALA A 230 7.87 13.56 21.63
CA ALA A 230 6.84 12.71 21.05
C ALA A 230 5.85 12.19 22.11
N LEU A 231 6.34 11.78 23.28
CA LEU A 231 5.54 11.44 24.45
C LEU A 231 4.63 12.61 24.84
N THR A 232 5.20 13.80 25.03
CA THR A 232 4.44 15.02 25.38
C THR A 232 3.36 15.30 24.34
N SER A 233 3.70 15.19 23.05
CA SER A 233 2.75 15.35 21.94
C SER A 233 1.61 14.33 21.99
N ALA A 234 1.90 13.06 22.24
CA ALA A 234 0.90 12.00 22.36
C ALA A 234 -0.07 12.25 23.54
N CYS A 235 0.44 12.74 24.67
CA CYS A 235 -0.36 13.04 25.85
C CYS A 235 -1.22 14.30 25.70
N ASN A 236 -0.75 15.30 24.96
CA ASN A 236 -1.41 16.61 24.84
C ASN A 236 -2.54 16.67 23.80
N GLN A 237 -2.98 15.52 23.28
CA GLN A 237 -4.08 15.42 22.32
C GLN A 237 -5.48 15.60 22.96
N GLY A 238 -5.55 15.94 24.27
CA GLY A 238 -6.78 16.31 24.96
C GLY A 238 -7.78 15.16 25.15
N ASN A 239 -7.30 13.92 25.17
CA ASN A 239 -8.11 12.71 25.00
C ASN A 239 -7.91 11.68 26.13
N GLY A 240 -7.17 12.01 27.19
CA GLY A 240 -6.88 11.11 28.31
C GLY A 240 -5.91 9.96 28.00
N THR A 241 -5.20 10.00 26.87
CA THR A 241 -4.26 8.94 26.46
C THR A 241 -3.19 8.62 27.52
N CYS A 242 -2.83 9.60 28.34
CA CYS A 242 -1.78 9.47 29.36
C CYS A 242 -2.29 9.54 30.81
N ASP A 243 -3.59 9.39 31.05
CA ASP A 243 -4.15 9.51 32.41
C ASP A 243 -3.56 8.49 33.38
N SER A 244 -3.26 7.26 32.93
CA SER A 244 -2.61 6.24 33.75
C SER A 244 -1.12 6.49 34.02
N LEU A 245 -0.52 7.51 33.40
CA LEU A 245 0.86 7.96 33.67
C LEU A 245 0.93 9.01 34.79
N THR A 246 -0.18 9.35 35.43
CA THR A 246 -0.19 10.32 36.53
C THR A 246 0.23 9.68 37.87
N PRO A 247 0.86 10.43 38.80
CA PRO A 247 1.29 9.89 40.09
C PRO A 247 0.18 9.11 40.82
N GLY A 248 0.50 7.89 41.25
CA GLY A 248 -0.42 7.00 41.95
C GLY A 248 -1.35 6.16 41.05
N LYS A 249 -1.16 6.19 39.72
CA LYS A 249 -1.85 5.31 38.77
C LYS A 249 -1.03 4.08 38.40
N GLU A 250 -1.72 3.10 37.82
CA GLU A 250 -1.21 1.76 37.48
C GLU A 250 -0.01 1.74 36.52
N CYS A 251 0.18 2.79 35.71
CA CYS A 251 1.25 2.90 34.70
C CYS A 251 2.23 4.03 35.00
N TYR A 252 2.24 4.55 36.23
CA TYR A 252 3.16 5.62 36.64
C TYR A 252 4.60 5.11 36.79
N GLU A 253 4.79 3.93 37.36
CA GLU A 253 6.10 3.31 37.53
C GLU A 253 6.37 2.25 36.47
N PRO A 254 7.64 2.05 36.03
CA PRO A 254 8.83 2.82 36.41
C PRO A 254 8.87 4.22 35.79
N LEU A 255 9.49 5.17 36.50
CA LEU A 255 9.84 6.50 35.98
C LEU A 255 10.92 6.43 34.89
N SER A 256 10.53 6.04 33.69
CA SER A 256 11.38 5.94 32.51
C SER A 256 10.70 6.58 31.30
N VAL A 257 11.42 7.46 30.60
CA VAL A 257 10.92 8.10 29.36
C VAL A 257 10.54 7.04 28.33
N THR A 258 11.33 5.97 28.21
CA THR A 258 11.08 4.86 27.30
C THR A 258 9.80 4.11 27.66
N TRP A 259 9.61 3.84 28.96
CA TRP A 259 8.40 3.18 29.45
C TRP A 259 7.18 4.06 29.19
N HIS A 260 7.20 5.32 29.65
CA HIS A 260 6.07 6.25 29.52
C HIS A 260 5.73 6.52 28.06
N ALA A 261 6.73 6.67 27.19
CA ALA A 261 6.54 6.79 25.75
C ALA A 261 5.87 5.55 25.17
N SER A 262 6.30 4.35 25.54
CA SER A 262 5.71 3.09 25.05
C SER A 262 4.23 2.98 25.42
N TYR A 263 3.86 3.36 26.64
CA TYR A 263 2.45 3.40 27.05
C TYR A 263 1.66 4.46 26.30
N ALA A 264 2.17 5.70 26.24
CA ALA A 264 1.51 6.80 25.55
C ALA A 264 1.30 6.49 24.06
N PHE A 265 2.31 5.93 23.39
CA PHE A 265 2.24 5.52 21.99
C PHE A 265 1.23 4.39 21.78
N SER A 266 1.23 3.36 22.64
CA SER A 266 0.27 2.26 22.56
C SER A 266 -1.16 2.74 22.79
N SER A 267 -1.38 3.56 23.82
CA SER A 267 -2.69 4.12 24.15
C SER A 267 -3.21 5.04 23.04
N TYR A 268 -2.36 5.92 22.53
CA TYR A 268 -2.68 6.80 21.40
C TYR A 268 -3.03 5.97 20.15
N TRP A 269 -2.14 5.06 19.76
CA TRP A 269 -2.33 4.26 18.56
C TRP A 269 -3.58 3.39 18.63
N ALA A 270 -3.83 2.72 19.76
CA ALA A 270 -5.05 1.94 19.96
C ALA A 270 -6.32 2.77 19.79
N LYS A 271 -6.30 4.04 20.24
CA LYS A 271 -7.44 4.95 20.16
C LYS A 271 -7.69 5.53 18.77
N PHE A 272 -6.63 5.84 18.02
CA PHE A 272 -6.74 6.60 16.76
C PHE A 272 -6.35 5.80 15.50
N ARG A 273 -5.94 4.53 15.60
CA ARG A 273 -5.56 3.73 14.42
C ARG A 273 -6.67 3.59 13.39
N SER A 274 -7.94 3.54 13.81
CA SER A 274 -9.10 3.52 12.91
C SER A 274 -9.32 4.84 12.17
N GLN A 275 -8.67 5.92 12.62
CA GLN A 275 -8.70 7.26 12.02
C GLN A 275 -7.38 7.56 11.27
N GLY A 276 -6.52 6.56 11.07
CA GLY A 276 -5.26 6.69 10.31
C GLY A 276 -4.01 6.95 11.15
N ALA A 277 -4.07 6.86 12.48
CA ALA A 277 -2.85 6.90 13.29
C ALA A 277 -1.98 5.65 13.05
N ASN A 278 -0.68 5.87 12.88
CA ASN A 278 0.29 4.81 12.61
C ASN A 278 1.28 4.67 13.77
N CYS A 279 1.79 3.46 13.98
CA CYS A 279 2.85 3.22 14.95
C CYS A 279 4.22 3.60 14.37
N TYR A 280 4.45 4.90 14.17
CA TYR A 280 5.69 5.40 13.58
C TYR A 280 6.36 6.47 14.45
N PHE A 281 5.60 7.49 14.88
CA PHE A 281 6.10 8.59 15.71
C PHE A 281 7.44 9.17 15.21
N ASN A 282 7.53 9.42 13.90
CA ASN A 282 8.76 9.91 13.25
C ASN A 282 9.97 8.97 13.40
N GLY A 283 9.73 7.65 13.40
CA GLY A 283 10.76 6.62 13.60
C GLY A 283 11.07 6.31 15.07
N LEU A 284 10.34 6.91 16.02
CA LEU A 284 10.55 6.71 17.45
C LEU A 284 9.75 5.54 18.02
N ALA A 285 8.90 4.89 17.22
CA ALA A 285 8.06 3.80 17.66
C ALA A 285 8.05 2.62 16.68
N GLN A 286 7.75 1.45 17.20
CA GLN A 286 7.57 0.22 16.44
C GLN A 286 6.46 -0.65 17.04
N GLN A 287 5.90 -1.53 16.22
CA GLN A 287 4.94 -2.52 16.70
C GLN A 287 5.63 -3.68 17.42
N THR A 288 4.93 -4.27 18.39
CA THR A 288 5.35 -5.50 19.06
C THR A 288 4.16 -6.44 19.30
N THR A 289 4.43 -7.75 19.31
CA THR A 289 3.49 -8.80 19.73
C THR A 289 3.64 -9.15 21.21
N SER A 290 4.66 -8.63 21.89
CA SER A 290 4.90 -8.85 23.31
C SER A 290 4.15 -7.79 24.12
N ASN A 291 3.42 -8.23 25.15
CA ASN A 291 2.69 -7.32 26.02
C ASN A 291 3.69 -6.44 26.83
N PRO A 292 3.67 -5.10 26.66
CA PRO A 292 4.62 -4.23 27.36
C PRO A 292 4.49 -4.29 28.89
N SER A 293 3.32 -4.64 29.43
CA SER A 293 3.12 -4.80 30.88
C SER A 293 3.81 -6.04 31.45
N GLU A 294 4.41 -6.88 30.61
CA GLU A 294 5.14 -8.09 31.01
C GLU A 294 6.65 -7.95 30.75
N LEU A 295 7.10 -6.83 30.18
CA LEU A 295 8.51 -6.56 29.87
C LEU A 295 9.31 -5.98 31.06
N HIS A 296 8.70 -5.90 32.24
CA HIS A 296 9.31 -5.33 33.46
C HIS A 296 10.51 -6.12 34.02
N ASP A 297 10.83 -7.28 33.46
CA ASP A 297 11.83 -8.22 34.01
C ASP A 297 13.21 -8.20 33.31
N PHE A 298 13.47 -7.28 32.37
CA PHE A 298 14.71 -7.29 31.56
C PHE A 298 15.44 -5.94 31.42
N GLU A 299 15.45 -5.11 32.47
CA GLU A 299 16.45 -4.04 32.62
C GLU A 299 17.55 -4.42 33.63
#